data_AF-A0A4Y7U2G0-F1
#
_entry.id   AF-A0A4Y7U2G0-F1
#
_cell.length_a   1.000
_cell.length_b   1.000
_cell.length_c   1.000
_cell.angle_alpha   90.00
_cell.angle_beta   90.00
_cell.angle_gamma   90.00
#
_symmetry.space_group_name_H-M   'P 1'
#
loop_
_entity.id
_entity.type
_entity.pdbx_description
1 polymer ?
#
loop_
_entity_poly.entity_id
_entity_poly.type
_entity_poly.pdbx_seq_one_letter_code
_entity_poly.pdbx_strand_id
1 'polypeptide(L)'
;KIYFPNDGITKGDIVTYYNEVADLILPYLKDRPESMYRFPNGIEQSGFYQKDVDDDKIPSWLKTKKIFSESTNSDIDYLICNDKATLLYMANLGCI
;
A
#
# COMPACT_ATOMS: atom_id res chain seq x y z
N LYS A 1 6.65 15.72 -4.00
CA LYS A 1 6.50 15.89 -2.53
C LYS A 1 7.63 15.16 -1.85
N ILE A 2 8.32 15.78 -0.89
CA ILE A 2 9.39 15.12 -0.13
C ILE A 2 8.76 14.20 0.92
N TYR A 3 9.22 12.94 0.96
CA TYR A 3 8.81 11.95 1.97
C TYR A 3 9.86 11.74 3.04
N PHE A 4 11.16 11.81 2.68
CA PHE A 4 12.29 11.75 3.62
C PHE A 4 13.08 13.06 3.54
N PRO A 5 12.82 14.02 4.46
CA PRO A 5 13.45 15.34 4.40
C PRO A 5 14.97 15.34 4.50
N ASN A 6 15.53 14.50 5.38
CA ASN A 6 16.98 14.42 5.60
C ASN A 6 17.75 13.87 4.39
N ASP A 7 17.12 12.97 3.63
CA ASP A 7 17.74 12.31 2.47
C ASP A 7 17.32 12.96 1.14
N GLY A 8 16.39 13.91 1.17
CA GLY A 8 15.82 14.54 -0.02
C GLY A 8 14.93 13.61 -0.88
N ILE A 9 14.58 12.42 -0.38
CA ILE A 9 13.82 11.42 -1.15
C ILE A 9 12.36 11.86 -1.28
N THR A 10 11.90 11.90 -2.52
CA THR A 10 10.54 12.29 -2.87
C THR A 10 9.62 11.08 -3.00
N LYS A 11 8.31 11.34 -2.99
CA LYS A 11 7.28 10.37 -3.37
C LYS A 11 7.57 9.72 -4.74
N GLY A 12 8.08 10.51 -5.69
CA GLY A 12 8.42 9.99 -7.02
C GLY A 12 9.52 8.94 -6.95
N ASP A 13 10.54 9.19 -6.13
CA ASP A 13 11.67 8.27 -5.94
C ASP A 13 11.22 6.96 -5.29
N ILE A 14 10.30 7.01 -4.32
CA ILE A 14 9.71 5.80 -3.72
C ILE A 14 8.93 4.98 -4.74
N VAL A 15 8.12 5.62 -5.58
CA VAL A 15 7.39 4.93 -6.66
C VAL A 15 8.37 4.33 -7.68
N THR A 16 9.42 5.07 -8.06
CA THR A 16 10.47 4.58 -8.97
C THR A 16 11.19 3.37 -8.39
N TYR A 17 11.59 3.42 -7.11
CA TYR A 17 12.22 2.31 -6.41
C TYR A 17 11.36 1.05 -6.46
N TYR A 18 10.08 1.13 -6.06
CA TYR A 18 9.17 -0.01 -6.11
C TYR A 18 8.91 -0.53 -7.54
N ASN A 19 8.99 0.34 -8.55
CA ASN A 19 8.89 -0.08 -9.95
C ASN A 19 10.11 -0.92 -10.38
N GLU A 20 11.31 -0.50 -9.98
CA GLU A 20 12.56 -1.18 -10.28
C GLU A 20 12.67 -2.53 -9.57
N VAL A 21 12.27 -2.62 -8.29
CA VAL A 21 12.35 -3.87 -7.51
C VAL A 21 11.11 -4.75 -7.59
N ALA A 22 10.09 -4.35 -8.38
CA ALA A 22 8.80 -5.04 -8.44
C ALA A 22 8.94 -6.55 -8.70
N ASP A 23 9.78 -6.94 -9.66
CA ASP A 23 9.92 -8.34 -10.05
C ASP A 23 10.62 -9.18 -8.97
N LEU A 24 11.36 -8.54 -8.05
CA LEU A 24 12.00 -9.18 -6.89
C LEU A 24 11.02 -9.35 -5.72
N ILE A 25 10.16 -8.36 -5.47
CA ILE A 25 9.29 -8.35 -4.29
C ILE A 25 7.95 -9.08 -4.52
N LEU A 26 7.37 -8.98 -5.72
CA LEU A 26 6.04 -9.52 -6.02
C LEU A 26 5.86 -11.02 -5.72
N PRO A 27 6.84 -11.92 -5.95
CA PRO A 27 6.70 -13.33 -5.58
C PRO A 27 6.39 -13.55 -4.09
N TYR A 28 6.79 -12.62 -3.22
CA TYR A 28 6.58 -12.70 -1.77
C TYR A 28 5.27 -12.07 -1.31
N LEU A 29 4.64 -11.22 -2.14
CA LEU A 29 3.37 -10.55 -1.85
C LEU A 29 2.16 -11.30 -2.42
N LYS A 30 2.40 -12.25 -3.34
CA LYS A 30 1.35 -12.97 -4.05
C LYS A 30 0.30 -13.58 -3.11
N ASP A 31 -0.96 -13.23 -3.37
CA ASP A 31 -2.17 -13.65 -2.69
C ASP A 31 -2.18 -13.37 -1.17
N ARG A 32 -1.36 -12.40 -0.73
CA ARG A 32 -1.29 -11.96 0.67
C ARG A 32 -2.17 -10.74 0.93
N PRO A 33 -2.98 -10.76 2.00
CA PRO A 33 -3.69 -9.59 2.51
C PRO A 33 -2.72 -8.53 3.04
N GLU A 34 -2.72 -7.35 2.44
CA GLU A 34 -1.78 -6.28 2.77
C GLU A 34 -2.35 -5.34 3.84
N SER A 35 -1.57 -5.11 4.91
CA SER A 35 -1.81 -4.02 5.86
C SER A 35 -0.96 -2.82 5.46
N MET A 36 -1.59 -1.75 5.01
CA MET A 36 -0.87 -0.57 4.51
C MET A 36 -0.56 0.40 5.65
N TYR A 37 0.71 0.71 5.90
CA TYR A 37 1.09 1.82 6.77
C TYR A 37 1.48 3.04 5.93
N ARG A 38 0.73 4.13 6.07
CA ARG A 38 0.73 5.23 5.10
C ARG A 38 1.23 6.53 5.70
N PHE A 39 2.09 7.22 4.96
CA PHE A 39 2.62 8.55 5.24
C PHE A 39 2.36 9.53 4.08
N PRO A 40 1.10 9.95 3.83
CA PRO A 40 0.81 10.85 2.71
C PRO A 40 1.56 12.19 2.77
N ASN A 41 2.03 12.57 3.97
CA ASN A 41 2.73 13.81 4.26
C ASN A 41 4.24 13.64 4.55
N GLY A 42 4.81 12.44 4.36
CA GLY A 42 6.20 12.14 4.67
C GLY A 42 6.41 11.58 6.08
N ILE A 43 7.58 10.99 6.32
CA ILE A 43 7.86 10.16 7.51
C ILE A 43 7.96 10.93 8.83
N GLU A 44 8.17 12.25 8.76
CA GLU A 44 8.21 13.13 9.95
C GLU A 44 6.82 13.58 10.41
N GLN A 45 5.78 13.25 9.63
CA GLN A 45 4.38 13.54 9.95
C GLN A 45 3.68 12.25 10.40
N SER A 46 2.51 12.39 11.02
CA SER A 46 1.74 11.23 11.47
C SER A 46 1.36 10.31 10.30
N GLY A 47 1.70 9.03 10.43
CA GLY A 47 1.20 7.96 9.58
C GLY A 47 -0.03 7.27 10.16
N PHE A 48 -0.70 6.43 9.36
CA PHE A 48 -1.83 5.63 9.81
C PHE A 48 -1.87 4.27 9.11
N TYR A 49 -2.43 3.26 9.79
CA TYR A 49 -2.69 1.96 9.20
C TYR A 49 -4.03 1.96 8.46
N GLN A 50 -4.04 1.38 7.26
CA GLN A 50 -5.23 1.07 6.50
C GLN A 50 -5.22 -0.41 6.15
N LYS A 51 -6.15 -1.14 6.76
CA LYS A 51 -6.40 -2.56 6.46
C LYS A 51 -7.63 -2.74 5.60
N ASP A 52 -8.68 -1.99 5.97
CA ASP A 52 -9.96 -1.98 5.28
C ASP A 52 -9.92 -1.02 4.08
N VAL A 53 -10.14 -1.56 2.89
CA VAL A 53 -10.33 -0.79 1.68
C VAL A 53 -11.79 -0.85 1.26
N ASP A 54 -12.31 0.29 0.82
CA ASP A 54 -13.67 0.38 0.30
C ASP A 54 -13.64 0.02 -1.20
N ASP A 55 -14.17 -1.15 -1.54
CA ASP A 55 -14.21 -1.70 -2.92
C ASP A 55 -14.85 -0.71 -3.92
N ASP A 56 -15.78 0.14 -3.49
CA ASP A 56 -16.45 1.13 -4.35
C ASP A 56 -15.59 2.39 -4.58
N LYS A 57 -14.55 2.61 -3.76
CA LYS A 57 -13.68 3.80 -3.83
C LYS A 57 -12.30 3.53 -4.42
N ILE A 58 -11.97 2.27 -4.68
CA ILE A 58 -10.69 1.88 -5.27
C ILE A 58 -10.85 1.54 -6.77
N PRO A 59 -9.79 1.69 -7.58
CA PRO A 59 -9.82 1.24 -8.97
C PRO A 59 -10.25 -0.21 -9.14
N SER A 60 -11.14 -0.48 -10.10
CA SER A 60 -11.78 -1.80 -10.31
C SER A 60 -10.84 -2.95 -10.70
N TRP A 61 -9.60 -2.64 -11.09
CA TRP A 61 -8.58 -3.64 -11.39
C TRP A 61 -7.87 -4.19 -10.14
N LEU A 62 -7.96 -3.49 -9.01
CA LEU A 62 -7.43 -3.95 -7.74
C LEU A 62 -8.22 -5.16 -7.23
N LYS A 63 -7.53 -6.07 -6.55
CA LYS A 63 -8.13 -7.25 -5.94
C LYS A 63 -8.13 -7.10 -4.43
N THR A 64 -9.21 -7.55 -3.81
CA THR A 64 -9.37 -7.55 -2.36
C THR A 64 -9.73 -8.95 -1.87
N LYS A 65 -9.48 -9.18 -0.58
CA LYS A 65 -9.88 -10.39 0.12
C LYS A 65 -10.55 -10.01 1.42
N LYS A 66 -11.82 -10.39 1.54
CA LYS A 66 -12.62 -10.24 2.75
C LYS A 66 -12.13 -11.21 3.83
N ILE A 67 -11.84 -10.70 5.02
CA ILE A 67 -11.42 -11.47 6.20
C ILE A 67 -12.19 -10.98 7.41
N PHE A 68 -12.85 -11.90 8.12
CA PHE A 68 -13.52 -11.59 9.37
C PHE A 68 -12.51 -11.24 10.47
N SER A 69 -12.72 -10.11 11.13
CA SER A 69 -11.91 -9.61 12.22
C SER A 69 -12.65 -9.78 13.54
N GLU A 70 -12.15 -10.66 14.41
CA GLU A 70 -12.74 -10.90 15.73
C GLU A 70 -12.67 -9.67 16.63
N SER A 71 -11.63 -8.85 16.51
CA SER A 71 -11.43 -7.67 17.37
C SER A 71 -12.41 -6.52 17.08
N THR A 72 -12.86 -6.41 15.83
CA THR A 72 -13.85 -5.42 15.39
C THR A 72 -15.23 -6.03 15.20
N ASN A 73 -15.35 -7.36 15.30
CA ASN A 73 -16.56 -8.13 15.03
C ASN A 73 -17.19 -7.77 13.67
N SER A 74 -16.34 -7.64 12.65
CA SER A 74 -16.73 -7.19 11.31
C SER A 74 -15.84 -7.81 10.24
N ASP A 75 -16.33 -7.88 9.02
CA ASP A 75 -15.49 -8.18 7.87
C ASP A 75 -14.61 -6.98 7.51
N ILE A 76 -13.38 -7.26 7.09
CA ILE A 76 -12.42 -6.27 6.60
C ILE A 76 -12.01 -6.71 5.19
N ASP A 77 -12.10 -5.79 4.23
CA ASP A 77 -11.65 -6.02 2.87
C ASP A 77 -10.18 -5.59 2.74
N TYR A 78 -9.27 -6.56 2.66
CA TYR A 78 -7.84 -6.32 2.52
C TYR A 78 -7.43 -6.23 1.06
N LEU A 79 -6.55 -5.30 0.72
CA LEU A 79 -5.94 -5.24 -0.61
C LEU A 79 -5.01 -6.44 -0.84
N ILE A 80 -5.03 -7.00 -2.05
CA ILE A 80 -4.12 -8.07 -2.50
C ILE A 80 -3.17 -7.52 -3.57
N CYS A 81 -1.86 -7.58 -3.29
CA CYS A 81 -0.83 -7.09 -4.19
C CYS A 81 -0.26 -8.22 -5.07
N ASN A 82 -0.91 -8.46 -6.21
CA ASN A 82 -0.52 -9.53 -7.13
C ASN A 82 0.29 -9.07 -8.35
N ASP A 83 0.35 -7.77 -8.60
CA ASP A 83 1.00 -7.21 -9.77
C ASP A 83 1.69 -5.88 -9.50
N LYS A 84 2.52 -5.48 -10.47
CA LYS A 84 3.29 -4.23 -10.42
C LYS A 84 2.39 -3.01 -10.30
N ALA A 85 1.24 -3.00 -10.99
CA ALA A 85 0.32 -1.86 -10.93
C ALA A 85 -0.20 -1.65 -9.50
N THR A 86 -0.57 -2.73 -8.81
CA THR A 86 -1.06 -2.70 -7.43
C THR A 86 0.03 -2.23 -6.47
N LEU A 87 1.26 -2.74 -6.64
CA LEU A 87 2.41 -2.31 -5.84
C LEU A 87 2.67 -0.80 -5.97
N LEU A 88 2.65 -0.29 -7.20
CA LEU A 88 2.85 1.14 -7.46
C LEU A 88 1.69 2.00 -6.97
N TYR A 89 0.47 1.48 -7.00
CA TYR A 89 -0.68 2.13 -6.40
C TYR A 89 -0.50 2.29 -4.88
N MET A 90 -0.08 1.24 -4.18
CA MET A 90 0.23 1.28 -2.74
C MET A 90 1.34 2.31 -2.44
N ALA A 91 2.45 2.27 -3.17
CA ALA A 91 3.53 3.25 -3.00
C ALA A 91 3.03 4.70 -3.25
N ASN A 92 2.19 4.90 -4.27
CA ASN A 92 1.60 6.20 -4.58
C ASN A 92 0.56 6.66 -3.52
N LEU A 93 -0.03 5.75 -2.75
CA LEU A 93 -0.85 6.09 -1.58
C LEU A 93 -0.03 6.52 -0.36
N GLY A 94 1.30 6.42 -0.44
CA GLY A 94 2.24 6.75 0.61
C GLY A 94 2.58 5.58 1.53
N CYS A 95 2.45 4.33 1.05
CA CYS A 95 2.91 3.17 1.81
C CYS A 95 4.45 3.16 1.87
N ILE A 96 5.00 3.23 3.08
CA ILE A 96 6.44 3.27 3.38
C ILE A 96 6.75 2.24 4.46
#